data_AF-A0A445CTP3-F1
#
_entry.id   AF-A0A445CTP3-F1
#
_cell.length_a   1.000
_cell.length_b   1.000
_cell.length_c   1.000
_cell.angle_alpha   90.00
_cell.angle_beta   90.00
_cell.angle_gamma   90.00
#
_symmetry.space_group_name_H-M   'P 1'
#
loop_
_entity.id
_entity.type
_entity.pdbx_description
1 polymer ?
#
loop_
_entity_poly.entity_id
_entity_poly.type
_entity_poly.pdbx_seq_one_letter_code
_entity_poly.pdbx_strand_id
1 'polypeptide(L)'
;MERLEEIEQQDEPSKVLSQNNSITQVFEKEKSGRVRGVDFGPTPNQLFGPNSHSSGNGVQVEETRRKLLELQTELEVEKLKLKTIEDEATAEKRKRQAMKSALRNLFQRQGEELSSNITAGMSSVE
;
A
#
# COMPACT_ATOMS: atom_id res chain seq x y z
N MET A 1 -31.35 19.21 -3.50
CA MET A 1 -32.75 19.48 -3.11
C MET A 1 -33.58 18.42 -3.79
N GLU A 2 -33.97 17.35 -3.09
CA GLU A 2 -35.16 17.24 -2.21
C GLU A 2 -36.38 16.73 -3.02
N ARG A 3 -37.13 15.81 -2.39
CA ARG A 3 -38.54 15.45 -2.65
C ARG A 3 -38.85 14.51 -3.83
N LEU A 4 -39.03 13.24 -3.51
CA LEU A 4 -40.04 12.41 -4.17
C LEU A 4 -41.16 12.17 -3.15
N GLU A 5 -42.07 13.14 -3.12
CA GLU A 5 -43.39 13.02 -2.51
C GLU A 5 -44.27 12.15 -3.42
N GLU A 6 -44.99 11.21 -2.78
CA GLU A 6 -46.43 11.02 -2.98
C GLU A 6 -46.94 10.61 -4.37
N ILE A 7 -47.25 9.32 -4.52
CA ILE A 7 -48.44 8.88 -5.28
C ILE A 7 -49.17 7.80 -4.47
N GLU A 8 -49.84 8.34 -3.45
CA GLU A 8 -51.22 8.08 -3.11
C GLU A 8 -52.06 7.36 -4.21
N GLN A 9 -52.53 6.16 -3.86
CA GLN A 9 -53.92 5.69 -3.99
C GLN A 9 -54.52 5.27 -5.35
N GLN A 10 -54.98 4.00 -5.33
CA GLN A 10 -56.24 3.43 -5.87
C GLN A 10 -56.15 2.63 -7.17
N ASP A 11 -56.32 1.31 -7.04
CA ASP A 11 -57.39 0.65 -7.80
C ASP A 11 -57.86 -0.62 -7.06
N GLU A 12 -59.11 -0.57 -6.63
CA GLU A 12 -59.88 -1.66 -6.01
C GLU A 12 -59.87 -2.94 -6.87
N PRO A 13 -59.58 -4.13 -6.32
CA PRO A 13 -59.54 -5.36 -7.10
C PRO A 13 -60.95 -5.85 -7.43
N SER A 14 -61.36 -5.65 -8.69
CA SER A 14 -62.61 -6.19 -9.23
C SER A 14 -62.67 -7.72 -9.12
N LYS A 15 -63.55 -8.14 -8.24
CA LYS A 15 -64.12 -9.47 -8.03
C LYS A 15 -64.74 -10.04 -9.32
N VAL A 16 -64.00 -10.81 -10.12
CA VAL A 16 -64.59 -11.84 -11.00
C VAL A 16 -63.68 -13.07 -11.09
N LEU A 17 -64.23 -14.17 -10.59
CA LEU A 17 -63.71 -15.53 -10.53
C LEU A 17 -63.36 -16.07 -11.93
N SER A 18 -62.07 -16.22 -12.25
CA SER A 18 -61.63 -17.19 -13.26
C SER A 18 -61.33 -18.50 -12.54
N GLN A 19 -62.34 -19.36 -12.50
CA GLN A 19 -62.39 -20.58 -11.71
C GLN A 19 -61.59 -21.75 -12.33
N ASN A 20 -60.53 -21.47 -13.10
CA ASN A 20 -59.73 -22.49 -13.81
C ASN A 20 -58.28 -22.02 -14.13
N ASN A 21 -57.53 -21.48 -13.15
CA ASN A 21 -56.08 -21.36 -13.30
C ASN A 21 -55.41 -22.64 -12.80
N SER A 22 -54.62 -23.30 -13.63
CA SER A 22 -53.94 -24.58 -13.33
C SER A 22 -53.10 -24.58 -12.04
N ILE A 23 -52.82 -23.39 -11.50
CA ILE A 23 -52.15 -23.17 -10.21
C ILE A 23 -52.96 -23.72 -9.03
N THR A 24 -54.29 -23.57 -8.99
CA THR A 24 -55.07 -24.04 -7.83
C THR A 24 -55.08 -25.56 -7.73
N GLN A 25 -54.99 -26.29 -8.85
CA GLN A 25 -54.87 -27.76 -8.84
C GLN A 25 -53.55 -28.25 -8.22
N VAL A 26 -52.46 -27.50 -8.35
CA VAL A 26 -51.15 -27.87 -7.78
C VAL A 26 -51.14 -27.67 -6.27
N PHE A 27 -51.83 -26.65 -5.77
CA PHE A 27 -51.82 -26.28 -4.34
C PHE A 27 -53.03 -26.78 -3.53
N GLU A 28 -54.10 -27.28 -4.16
CA GLU A 28 -55.32 -27.79 -3.46
C GLU A 28 -55.13 -29.09 -2.65
N LYS A 29 -53.91 -29.62 -2.60
CA LYS A 29 -53.59 -30.80 -1.76
C LYS A 29 -52.52 -30.53 -0.71
N GLU A 30 -52.34 -29.28 -0.28
CA GLU A 30 -51.67 -29.00 0.99
C GLU A 30 -52.53 -29.58 2.13
N LYS A 31 -52.18 -30.80 2.56
CA LYS A 31 -52.82 -31.45 3.69
C LYS A 31 -52.41 -30.70 4.96
N SER A 32 -53.27 -29.80 5.44
CA SER A 32 -53.21 -29.27 6.81
C SER A 32 -53.37 -30.40 7.82
N GLY A 33 -52.29 -31.12 8.11
CA GLY A 33 -52.42 -32.41 8.75
C GLY A 33 -51.13 -33.03 9.25
N ARG A 34 -50.41 -32.31 10.11
CA ARG A 34 -49.91 -32.75 11.44
C ARG A 34 -48.63 -31.99 11.80
N VAL A 35 -48.81 -31.03 12.70
CA VAL A 35 -47.75 -30.49 13.55
C VAL A 35 -47.14 -31.64 14.35
N ARG A 36 -45.87 -31.96 14.09
CA ARG A 36 -44.96 -32.55 15.07
C ARG A 36 -43.51 -32.22 14.68
N GLY A 37 -43.14 -30.96 14.78
CA GLY A 37 -41.73 -30.57 14.88
C GLY A 37 -41.27 -30.74 16.32
N VAL A 38 -41.07 -31.99 16.76
CA VAL A 38 -40.06 -32.22 17.79
C VAL A 38 -38.80 -32.47 17.00
N ASP A 39 -38.04 -31.41 16.76
CA ASP A 39 -36.59 -31.41 16.59
C ASP A 39 -36.17 -29.94 16.56
N PHE A 40 -35.38 -29.53 17.54
CA PHE A 40 -34.57 -28.31 17.45
C PHE A 40 -33.52 -28.55 16.35
N GLY A 41 -33.92 -28.43 15.09
CA GLY A 41 -32.99 -28.32 13.98
C GLY A 41 -32.10 -27.11 14.20
N PRO A 42 -30.80 -27.17 13.86
CA PRO A 42 -29.88 -26.07 14.10
C PRO A 42 -30.45 -24.81 13.46
N THR A 43 -30.59 -23.75 14.27
CA THR A 43 -31.04 -22.45 13.79
C THR A 43 -30.22 -22.10 12.55
N PRO A 44 -30.81 -21.70 11.41
CA PRO A 44 -30.07 -21.47 10.16
C PRO A 44 -28.92 -20.46 10.27
N ASN A 45 -28.88 -19.65 11.33
CA ASN A 45 -27.80 -18.71 11.64
C ASN A 45 -26.60 -19.32 12.40
N GLN A 46 -26.65 -20.59 12.81
CA GLN A 46 -25.55 -21.29 13.49
C GLN A 46 -24.66 -22.09 12.53
N LEU A 47 -25.05 -22.26 11.26
CA LEU A 47 -24.19 -22.94 10.27
C LEU A 47 -22.86 -22.19 10.06
N PHE A 48 -22.86 -20.89 10.36
CA PHE A 48 -21.67 -20.05 10.42
C PHE A 48 -21.56 -19.44 11.82
N GLY A 49 -21.26 -20.27 12.82
CA GLY A 49 -20.78 -19.75 14.10
C GLY A 49 -19.61 -18.78 13.87
N PRO A 50 -19.39 -17.77 14.73
CA PRO A 50 -18.30 -16.83 14.55
C PRO A 50 -16.99 -17.48 14.99
N ASN A 51 -16.49 -18.51 14.28
CA ASN A 51 -15.18 -19.14 14.53
C ASN A 51 -14.72 -19.95 13.32
N SER A 52 -14.38 -19.28 12.22
CA SER A 52 -13.30 -19.78 11.35
C SER A 52 -12.33 -18.65 11.12
N HIS A 53 -11.74 -18.12 12.20
CA HIS A 53 -10.35 -17.77 12.08
C HIS A 53 -9.67 -19.05 11.62
N SER A 54 -9.28 -19.11 10.34
CA SER A 54 -8.30 -20.08 9.90
C SER A 54 -7.16 -19.92 10.89
N SER A 55 -7.05 -20.84 11.84
CA SER A 55 -5.89 -20.93 12.71
C SER A 55 -4.77 -21.22 11.74
N GLY A 56 -4.17 -20.15 11.20
CA GLY A 56 -3.09 -20.21 10.25
C GLY A 56 -2.09 -21.18 10.83
N ASN A 57 -1.81 -22.24 10.07
CA ASN A 57 -0.92 -23.33 10.43
C ASN A 57 0.22 -22.77 11.29
N GLY A 58 0.33 -23.11 12.58
CA GLY A 58 1.23 -22.41 13.51
C GLY A 58 2.68 -22.35 13.02
N VAL A 59 3.04 -23.30 12.16
CA VAL A 59 4.29 -23.34 11.37
C VAL A 59 4.46 -22.11 10.47
N GLN A 60 3.41 -21.67 9.74
CA GLN A 60 3.45 -20.47 8.90
C GLN A 60 3.65 -19.20 9.73
N VAL A 61 2.99 -19.08 10.88
CA VAL A 61 3.14 -17.90 11.76
C VAL A 61 4.57 -17.81 12.29
N GLU A 62 5.14 -18.93 12.74
CA GLU A 62 6.52 -18.99 13.21
C GLU A 62 7.54 -18.76 12.08
N GLU A 63 7.28 -19.26 10.87
CA GLU A 63 8.13 -19.01 9.70
C GLU A 63 8.09 -17.53 9.30
N THR A 64 6.91 -16.91 9.28
CA THR A 64 6.76 -15.46 9.03
C THR A 64 7.48 -14.65 10.10
N ARG A 65 7.35 -15.03 11.37
CA ARG A 65 8.05 -14.35 12.47
C ARG A 65 9.57 -14.44 12.34
N ARG A 66 10.09 -15.61 11.95
CA ARG A 66 11.52 -15.81 11.69
C ARG A 66 12.02 -14.94 10.54
N LYS A 67 11.34 -14.96 9.40
CA LYS A 67 11.67 -14.13 8.23
C LYS A 67 11.65 -12.64 8.57
N LEU A 68 10.71 -12.21 9.41
CA LEU A 68 10.63 -10.82 9.85
C LEU A 68 11.86 -10.42 10.67
N LEU A 69 12.32 -11.29 11.57
CA LEU A 69 13.53 -11.04 12.36
C LEU A 69 14.79 -11.02 11.48
N GLU A 70 14.90 -11.95 10.53
CA GLU A 70 15.99 -12.00 9.55
C GLU A 70 16.05 -10.70 8.72
N LEU A 71 14.92 -10.26 8.16
CA LEU A 71 14.83 -9.00 7.41
C LEU A 71 15.16 -7.77 8.27
N GLN A 72 14.81 -7.76 9.56
CA GLN A 72 15.21 -6.69 10.47
C GLN A 72 16.73 -6.63 10.62
N THR A 73 17.40 -7.77 10.78
CA THR A 73 18.85 -7.82 10.88
C THR A 73 19.55 -7.40 9.58
N GLU A 74 19.06 -7.85 8.42
CA GLU A 74 19.58 -7.43 7.12
C GLU A 74 19.42 -5.93 6.90
N LEU A 75 18.27 -5.37 7.30
CA LEU A 75 18.01 -3.94 7.20
C LEU A 75 18.99 -3.11 8.05
N GLU A 76 19.31 -3.57 9.26
CA GLU A 76 20.28 -2.91 10.13
C GLU A 76 21.69 -2.96 9.54
N VAL A 77 22.09 -4.11 8.99
CA VAL A 77 23.37 -4.28 8.29
C VAL A 77 23.45 -3.35 7.08
N GLU A 78 22.41 -3.28 6.27
CA GLU A 78 22.41 -2.46 5.05
C GLU A 78 22.42 -0.96 5.37
N LYS A 79 21.70 -0.52 6.40
CA LYS A 79 21.78 0.86 6.91
C LYS A 79 23.21 1.23 7.32
N LEU A 80 23.94 0.31 7.96
CA LEU A 80 25.33 0.55 8.36
C LEU A 80 26.27 0.67 7.15
N LYS A 81 26.06 -0.15 6.11
CA LYS A 81 26.81 -0.03 4.85
C LYS A 81 26.54 1.30 4.16
N LEU A 82 25.27 1.72 4.08
CA LEU A 82 24.91 3.02 3.50
C LEU A 82 25.58 4.18 4.22
N LYS A 83 25.61 4.15 5.57
CA LYS A 83 26.32 5.18 6.35
C LYS A 83 27.81 5.24 6.02
N THR A 84 28.45 4.08 5.87
CA THR A 84 29.86 4.00 5.48
C THR A 84 30.11 4.63 4.11
N ILE A 85 29.27 4.29 3.12
CA ILE A 85 29.36 4.83 1.75
C ILE A 85 29.12 6.34 1.76
N GLU A 86 28.16 6.82 2.55
CA GLU A 86 27.86 8.25 2.69
C GLU A 86 29.06 9.02 3.27
N ASP A 87 29.65 8.51 4.35
CA ASP A 87 30.84 9.12 4.98
C ASP A 87 32.02 9.18 3.99
N GLU A 88 32.27 8.10 3.24
CA GLU A 88 33.28 8.06 2.18
C GLU A 88 33.01 9.11 1.09
N ALA A 89 31.76 9.21 0.62
CA ALA A 89 31.36 10.20 -0.37
C ALA A 89 31.57 11.64 0.14
N THR A 90 31.32 11.91 1.43
CA THR A 90 31.60 13.23 2.01
C THR A 90 33.11 13.53 2.04
N ALA A 91 33.94 12.53 2.33
CA ALA A 91 35.39 12.67 2.33
C ALA A 91 35.94 12.92 0.91
N GLU A 92 35.44 12.17 -0.08
CA GLU A 92 35.78 12.30 -1.50
C GLU A 92 35.42 13.69 -2.03
N LYS A 93 34.22 14.19 -1.70
CA LYS A 93 33.78 15.54 -2.05
C LYS A 93 34.72 16.62 -1.49
N ARG A 94 35.15 16.50 -0.22
CA ARG A 94 36.10 17.43 0.39
C ARG A 94 37.46 17.38 -0.32
N LYS A 95 37.97 16.19 -0.63
CA LYS A 95 39.23 16.01 -1.38
C LYS A 95 39.16 16.66 -2.77
N ARG A 96 38.06 16.46 -3.50
CA ARG A 96 37.84 17.09 -4.81
C ARG A 96 37.79 18.61 -4.70
N GLN A 97 37.14 19.14 -3.67
CA GLN A 97 37.09 20.59 -3.42
C GLN A 97 38.48 21.17 -3.10
N ALA A 98 39.25 20.49 -2.24
CA ALA A 98 40.62 20.87 -1.92
C ALA A 98 41.49 20.90 -3.19
N MET A 99 41.41 19.86 -4.02
CA MET A 99 42.13 19.79 -5.30
C MET A 99 41.72 20.93 -6.25
N LYS A 100 40.42 21.23 -6.37
CA LYS A 100 39.92 22.35 -7.18
C LYS A 100 40.46 23.70 -6.69
N SER A 101 40.55 23.89 -5.37
CA SER A 101 41.12 25.11 -4.80
C SER A 101 42.63 25.21 -5.02
N ALA A 102 43.37 24.11 -4.92
CA ALA A 102 44.80 24.08 -5.20
C ALA A 102 45.08 24.42 -6.67
N LEU A 103 44.31 23.83 -7.58
CA LEU A 103 44.42 24.11 -9.01
C LEU A 103 44.13 25.58 -9.35
N ARG A 104 43.10 26.17 -8.75
CA ARG A 104 42.81 27.61 -8.89
C ARG A 104 44.00 28.47 -8.45
N ASN A 105 44.61 28.15 -7.30
CA ASN A 105 45.76 28.90 -6.79
C ASN A 105 46.97 28.79 -7.72
N LEU A 106 47.22 27.62 -8.31
CA LEU A 106 48.32 27.45 -9.26
C LEU A 106 48.14 28.32 -10.50
N PHE A 107 46.94 28.32 -11.10
CA PHE A 107 46.66 29.16 -12.27
C PHE A 107 46.75 30.65 -11.97
N GLN A 108 46.28 31.07 -10.78
CA GLN A 108 46.41 32.46 -10.34
C GLN A 108 47.89 32.87 -10.23
N ARG A 109 48.71 32.03 -9.58
CA ARG A 109 50.17 32.25 -9.46
C ARG A 109 50.87 32.29 -10.81
N GLN A 110 50.55 31.38 -11.73
CA GLN A 110 51.14 31.37 -13.06
C GLN A 110 50.77 32.63 -13.86
N GLY A 111 49.54 33.13 -13.74
CA GLY A 111 49.15 34.39 -14.35
C GLY A 111 49.94 35.59 -13.81
N GLU A 112 50.14 35.64 -12.49
CA GLU A 112 50.92 36.71 -11.83
C GLU A 112 52.42 36.64 -12.15
N GLU A 113 52.99 35.44 -12.17
CA GLU A 113 54.40 35.20 -12.51
C GLU A 113 54.67 35.59 -13.96
N LEU A 114 53.86 35.11 -14.92
CA LEU A 114 53.99 35.50 -16.33
C LEU A 114 53.90 37.01 -16.54
N SER A 115 52.98 37.69 -15.85
CA SER A 115 52.86 39.15 -15.91
C SER A 115 54.12 39.84 -15.37
N SER A 116 54.65 39.38 -14.23
CA SER A 116 55.84 39.95 -13.61
C SER A 116 57.10 39.78 -14.48
N ASN A 117 57.22 38.63 -15.14
CA ASN A 117 58.34 38.31 -16.03
C ASN A 117 58.36 39.21 -17.27
N ILE A 118 57.18 39.51 -17.84
CA ILE A 118 57.05 40.43 -18.98
C ILE A 118 57.45 41.85 -18.56
N THR A 119 56.95 42.35 -17.42
CA THR A 119 57.31 43.69 -16.92
C THR A 119 58.81 43.82 -16.66
N ALA A 120 59.44 42.82 -16.03
CA ALA A 120 60.88 42.82 -15.79
C ALA A 120 61.69 42.85 -17.09
N GLY A 121 61.30 42.05 -18.10
CA GLY A 121 61.94 42.05 -19.42
C GLY A 121 61.83 43.38 -20.16
N MET A 122 60.70 44.09 -20.01
CA MET A 122 60.54 45.44 -20.57
C MET A 122 61.44 46.48 -19.89
N SER A 123 61.67 46.35 -18.58
CA SER A 123 62.52 47.27 -17.82
C SER A 123 64.03 47.05 -18.00
N SER A 124 64.46 45.92 -18.57
CA SER A 124 65.90 45.61 -18.75
C SER A 124 66.43 45.97 -20.15
N VAL A 125 65.60 46.56 -21.02
CA VAL A 125 65.95 46.96 -22.40
C VAL A 125 66.30 48.46 -22.50
N GLU A 126 66.43 49.14 -21.36
CA GLU A 126 66.89 50.54 -21.25
C GLU A 126 68.40 50.60 -20.93
#